data_AF-A0A544XY94-F1
#
_entry.id   AF-A0A544XY94-F1
#
_cell.length_a   1.000
_cell.length_b   1.000
_cell.length_c   1.000
_cell.angle_alpha   90.00
_cell.angle_beta   90.00
_cell.angle_gamma   90.00
#
_symmetry.space_group_name_H-M   'P 1'
#
loop_
_entity.id
_entity.type
_entity.pdbx_description
1 polymer ?
#
loop_
_entity_poly.entity_id
_entity_poly.type
_entity_poly.pdbx_seq_one_letter_code
_entity_poly.pdbx_strand_id
1 'polypeptide(L)'
;MSGSKKYSVSLPEELAEAIRAQVGPGGFSAYVAEALEHRMAMDKLREIVADFETDNDPLTREEIDAARALLRHDHRAKGGAAA
;
A
#
# COMPACT_ATOMS: atom_id res chain seq x y z
N MET A 1 -14.65 -7.67 -18.53
CA MET A 1 -14.10 -6.49 -19.23
C MET A 1 -14.01 -5.36 -18.21
N SER A 2 -12.89 -5.21 -17.52
CA SER A 2 -12.70 -4.07 -16.60
C SER A 2 -12.16 -2.90 -17.41
N GLY A 3 -13.05 -2.05 -17.90
CA GLY A 3 -12.67 -0.81 -18.58
C GLY A 3 -12.28 0.28 -17.58
N SER A 4 -11.34 1.15 -17.94
CA SER A 4 -11.02 2.35 -17.15
C SER A 4 -12.01 3.48 -17.47
N LYS A 5 -12.61 4.09 -16.45
CA LYS A 5 -13.40 5.32 -16.60
C LYS A 5 -12.55 6.51 -16.17
N LYS A 6 -12.60 7.60 -16.95
CA LYS A 6 -11.88 8.83 -16.61
C LYS A 6 -12.67 9.64 -15.59
N TYR A 7 -11.99 10.04 -14.52
CA TYR A 7 -12.49 10.97 -13.51
C TYR A 7 -11.56 12.18 -13.50
N SER A 8 -12.12 13.38 -13.36
CA SER A 8 -11.35 14.62 -13.24
C SER A 8 -11.35 15.07 -11.78
N VAL A 9 -10.16 15.31 -11.24
CA VAL A 9 -9.94 15.79 -9.87
C VAL A 9 -8.92 16.92 -9.88
N SER A 10 -9.07 17.88 -8.98
CA SER A 10 -8.08 18.93 -8.79
C SER A 10 -6.98 18.43 -7.84
N LEU A 11 -5.73 18.67 -8.22
CA LEU A 11 -4.54 18.35 -7.42
C LEU A 11 -3.71 19.63 -7.26
N PRO A 12 -2.97 19.78 -6.15
CA PRO A 12 -1.96 20.83 -6.05
C PRO A 12 -0.97 20.73 -7.21
N GLU A 13 -0.69 21.85 -7.88
CA GLU A 13 0.16 21.90 -9.07
C GLU A 13 1.57 21.35 -8.78
N GLU A 14 2.19 21.83 -7.70
CA GLU A 14 3.50 21.36 -7.22
C GLU A 14 3.56 19.85 -7.06
N LEU A 15 2.50 19.24 -6.52
CA LEU A 15 2.43 17.78 -6.33
C LEU A 15 2.29 17.05 -7.67
N ALA A 16 1.44 17.57 -8.57
CA ALA A 16 1.24 16.97 -9.88
C ALA A 16 2.54 17.01 -10.71
N GLU A 17 3.26 18.12 -10.69
CA GLU A 17 4.53 18.25 -11.41
C GLU A 17 5.64 17.40 -10.79
N ALA A 18 5.73 17.32 -9.45
CA ALA A 18 6.66 16.42 -8.77
C ALA A 18 6.45 14.95 -9.16
N ILE A 19 5.19 14.50 -9.20
CA ILE A 19 4.86 13.14 -9.62
C ILE A 19 5.22 12.94 -11.10
N ARG A 20 4.87 13.88 -12.00
CA ARG A 20 5.21 13.81 -13.43
C ARG A 20 6.71 13.70 -13.65
N ALA A 21 7.51 14.46 -12.92
CA ALA A 21 8.96 14.41 -12.98
C ALA A 21 9.52 13.05 -12.52
N GLN A 22 8.91 12.45 -11.49
CA GLN A 22 9.33 11.16 -10.95
C GLN A 22 8.98 9.97 -11.87
N VAL A 23 7.77 9.95 -12.43
CA VAL A 23 7.24 8.76 -13.13
C VAL A 23 7.40 8.83 -14.66
N GLY A 24 7.71 10.01 -15.19
CA GLY A 24 7.90 10.23 -16.61
C GLY A 24 6.60 10.18 -17.45
N PRO A 25 6.74 10.26 -18.78
CA PRO A 25 5.61 10.30 -19.70
C PRO A 25 4.72 9.06 -19.60
N GLY A 26 3.41 9.27 -19.45
CA GLY A 26 2.42 8.18 -19.38
C GLY A 26 2.32 7.46 -18.02
N GLY A 27 3.25 7.71 -17.08
CA GLY A 27 3.23 7.06 -15.75
C GLY A 27 2.29 7.71 -14.74
N PHE A 28 1.83 8.95 -14.98
CA PHE A 28 1.06 9.72 -14.00
C PHE A 28 -0.24 9.03 -13.56
N SER A 29 -1.03 8.53 -14.51
CA SER A 29 -2.30 7.87 -14.19
C SER A 29 -2.10 6.55 -13.45
N ALA A 30 -1.07 5.78 -13.80
CA ALA A 30 -0.75 4.54 -13.12
C ALA A 30 -0.32 4.80 -11.68
N TYR A 31 0.57 5.78 -11.46
CA TYR A 31 1.01 6.19 -10.14
C TYR A 31 -0.16 6.63 -9.24
N VAL A 32 -1.08 7.45 -9.77
CA VAL A 32 -2.26 7.89 -9.02
C VAL A 32 -3.17 6.71 -8.70
N ALA A 33 -3.39 5.79 -9.64
CA ALA A 33 -4.19 4.59 -9.41
C ALA A 33 -3.58 3.71 -8.30
N GLU A 34 -2.28 3.41 -8.38
CA GLU A 34 -1.56 2.62 -7.37
C GLU A 34 -1.59 3.30 -6.00
N ALA A 35 -1.41 4.63 -5.94
CA ALA A 35 -1.47 5.38 -4.69
C ALA A 35 -2.86 5.34 -4.06
N LEU A 36 -3.93 5.43 -4.86
CA LEU A 36 -5.31 5.31 -4.39
C LEU A 36 -5.63 3.89 -3.92
N GLU A 37 -5.21 2.87 -4.67
CA GLU A 37 -5.38 1.46 -4.28
C GLU A 37 -4.66 1.17 -2.96
N HIS A 38 -3.40 1.60 -2.83
CA HIS A 38 -2.64 1.47 -1.60
C HIS A 38 -3.31 2.21 -0.44
N ARG A 39 -3.81 3.43 -0.66
CA ARG A 39 -4.52 4.20 0.37
C ARG A 39 -5.78 3.47 0.84
N MET A 40 -6.59 2.97 -0.10
CA MET A 40 -7.79 2.20 0.24
C MET A 40 -7.45 0.92 1.01
N ALA A 41 -6.38 0.23 0.64
CA ALA A 41 -5.93 -0.97 1.35
C ALA A 41 -5.50 -0.63 2.80
N MET A 42 -4.76 0.45 3.00
CA MET A 42 -4.33 0.91 4.33
C MET A 42 -5.49 1.40 5.19
N ASP A 43 -6.49 2.06 4.61
CA ASP A 43 -7.67 2.50 5.35
C ASP A 43 -8.50 1.28 5.84
N LYS A 44 -8.70 0.25 4.99
CA LYS A 44 -9.31 -1.01 5.41
C LYS A 44 -8.49 -1.76 6.46
N LEU A 45 -7.17 -1.75 6.33
CA LEU A 45 -6.30 -2.35 7.34
C LEU A 45 -6.46 -1.65 8.70
N ARG A 46 -6.60 -0.32 8.70
CA ARG A 46 -6.85 0.45 9.93
C ARG A 46 -8.17 0.06 10.58
N GLU A 47 -9.23 -0.16 9.80
CA GLU A 47 -10.51 -0.64 10.31
C GLU A 47 -10.35 -2.00 11.02
N ILE A 48 -9.66 -2.95 10.39
CA ILE A 48 -9.40 -4.27 10.98
C ILE A 48 -8.62 -4.17 12.29
N VAL A 49 -7.61 -3.30 12.35
CA VAL A 49 -6.82 -3.08 13.57
C VAL A 49 -7.67 -2.48 14.67
N ALA A 50 -8.51 -1.48 14.35
CA ALA A 50 -9.40 -0.86 15.33
C ALA A 50 -10.44 -1.86 15.89
N ASP A 51 -10.97 -2.73 15.04
CA ASP A 51 -11.87 -3.82 15.47
C ASP A 51 -11.14 -4.79 16.41
N PHE A 52 -9.90 -5.17 16.09
CA PHE A 52 -9.08 -6.04 16.94
C PHE A 52 -8.81 -5.41 18.32
N GLU A 53 -8.43 -4.14 18.36
CA GLU A 53 -8.14 -3.40 19.60
C GLU A 53 -9.37 -3.14 20.48
N THR A 54 -10.59 -3.39 19.98
CA THR A 54 -11.80 -3.30 20.79
C THR A 54 -11.87 -4.43 21.84
N ASP A 55 -11.41 -5.62 21.47
CA ASP A 55 -11.47 -6.82 22.31
C ASP A 55 -10.11 -7.26 22.86
N ASN A 56 -9.01 -6.67 22.36
CA ASN A 56 -7.64 -7.07 22.65
C ASN A 56 -6.78 -5.84 23.02
N ASP A 57 -5.76 -6.06 23.84
CA ASP A 57 -4.76 -5.03 24.10
C ASP A 57 -3.91 -4.74 22.83
N PRO A 58 -3.35 -3.52 22.70
CA PRO A 58 -2.45 -3.19 21.60
C PRO A 58 -1.26 -4.15 21.54
N LEU A 59 -0.85 -4.52 20.32
CA LEU A 59 0.31 -5.38 20.11
C LEU A 59 1.59 -4.73 20.65
N THR A 60 2.35 -5.51 21.43
CA THR A 60 3.65 -5.07 21.93
C THR A 60 4.68 -5.00 20.80
N ARG A 61 5.75 -4.23 21.02
CA ARG A 61 6.81 -4.09 20.03
C ARG A 61 7.51 -5.42 19.76
N GLU A 62 7.68 -6.22 20.81
CA GLU A 62 8.26 -7.56 20.75
C GLU A 62 7.42 -8.49 19.86
N GLU A 63 6.09 -8.48 20.00
CA GLU A 63 5.18 -9.27 19.17
C GLU A 63 5.22 -8.84 17.71
N ILE A 64 5.24 -7.52 17.45
CA ILE A 64 5.35 -6.96 16.10
C ILE A 64 6.69 -7.37 15.46
N ASP A 65 7.79 -7.28 16.19
CA ASP A 65 9.12 -7.62 15.66
C ASP A 65 9.27 -9.13 15.41
N ALA A 66 8.66 -9.97 16.25
CA ALA A 66 8.56 -11.41 16.02
C ALA A 66 7.73 -11.73 14.75
N ALA A 67 6.56 -11.11 14.59
CA ALA A 67 5.73 -11.27 13.40
C ALA A 67 6.45 -10.82 12.12
N ARG A 68 7.16 -9.68 12.16
CA ARG A 68 7.98 -9.21 11.04
C ARG A 68 9.11 -10.18 10.70
N ALA A 69 9.73 -10.80 11.69
CA ALA A 69 10.76 -11.80 11.45
C ALA A 69 10.18 -13.01 10.68
N LEU A 70 9.03 -13.53 11.11
CA LEU A 70 8.33 -14.62 10.43
C LEU A 70 8.03 -14.29 8.97
N LEU A 71 7.43 -13.12 8.70
CA LEU A 71 7.12 -12.71 7.32
C LEU A 71 8.36 -12.61 6.44
N ARG A 72 9.46 -12.06 6.95
CA ARG A 72 10.74 -12.02 6.21
C ARG A 72 11.27 -13.41 5.89
N HIS A 73 11.14 -14.36 6.82
CA HIS A 73 11.56 -15.75 6.63
C HIS A 73 10.73 -16.45 5.54
N ASP A 74 9.41 -16.26 5.51
CA ASP A 74 8.53 -16.83 4.49
C ASP A 74 8.83 -16.30 3.09
N HIS A 75 9.10 -14.99 2.97
CA HIS A 75 9.53 -14.40 1.70
C HIS A 75 10.86 -14.98 1.20
N ARG A 76 11.82 -15.26 2.09
CA ARG A 76 13.09 -15.91 1.73
C ARG A 76 12.89 -17.35 1.28
N ALA A 77 11.97 -18.09 1.89
CA ALA A 77 11.65 -19.46 1.52
C ALA A 77 10.96 -19.55 0.14
N LYS A 78 10.07 -18.60 -0.19
CA LYS A 78 9.40 -18.56 -1.51
C LYS A 78 10.28 -18.03 -2.66
N GLY A 79 11.32 -17.25 -2.36
CA GLY A 79 12.28 -16.75 -3.36
C GLY A 79 13.36 -17.75 -3.79
N GLY A 80 13.50 -18.90 -3.11
CA GLY A 80 14.51 -19.92 -3.40
C GLY A 80 14.10 -21.00 -4.41
N ALA A 81 12.88 -20.94 -4.96
CA ALA A 81 12.33 -21.95 -5.87
C ALA A 81 12.30 -21.52 -7.35
N ALA A 82 13.00 -20.45 -7.71
CA ALA A 82 13.22 -20.04 -9.09
C ALA A 82 14.73 -19.96 -9.38
N ALA A 83 15.32 -21.12 -9.68
CA ALA A 83 16.64 -21.26 -10.28
C ALA A 83 16.60 -22.42 -11.29
#